data_AF-A0A4W2HXQ1-F1
#
_entry.id   AF-A0A4W2HXQ1-F1
#
_cell.length_a   1.000
_cell.length_b   1.000
_cell.length_c   1.000
_cell.angle_alpha   90.00
_cell.angle_beta   90.00
_cell.angle_gamma   90.00
#
_symmetry.space_group_name_H-M   'P 1'
#
loop_
_entity.id
_entity.type
_entity.pdbx_description
1 polymer ?
#
loop_
_entity_poly.entity_id
_entity_poly.type
_entity_poly.pdbx_seq_one_letter_code
_entity_poly.pdbx_strand_id
1 'polypeptide(L)'
;METKEFTSSQEESTFTQILEKLGFSVTALAKGGGWGISLKAGMDQSMYSESKKIQQSHSTQSYFCSTKFSYIPLASFHFPIDQLQLSNAALQELKYIEDILDQSEDPDKLRLLRQRAEAFFQRFGSHANQGPLHLGGIYWWKAISEGFQKEQLAEVKQQAAEVLDICIRGNYSGFGVNIATGVDISDSHSKKASQKTTFQNLQTKVQLSVAQTGGPPEANGFSDWKEGLVANNPTWYVIDRGLQLVPVWDIVLSGHRSDFKDPFKVANCLKDNYTILTELTAQIQEGELLSIEKEARIFLEDVKFWKVFDPEEQLKRLINFINCMQRLSQKTEMSSMKRKSPMNHMIMKRKRRKS
;
A
#
# COMPACT_ATOMS: atom_id res chain seq x y z
N MET A 1 15.42 7.24 -14.33
CA MET A 1 14.53 6.06 -14.40
C MET A 1 14.81 5.21 -13.18
N GLU A 2 13.78 4.65 -12.57
CA GLU A 2 13.92 3.83 -11.37
C GLU A 2 13.70 2.35 -11.68
N THR A 3 14.29 1.47 -10.87
CA THR A 3 14.14 0.01 -10.97
C THR A 3 13.74 -0.57 -9.62
N LYS A 4 12.79 -1.50 -9.62
CA LYS A 4 12.36 -2.28 -8.46
C LYS A 4 12.25 -3.75 -8.84
N GLU A 5 12.70 -4.62 -7.94
CA GLU A 5 12.66 -6.06 -8.12
C GLU A 5 11.82 -6.72 -7.02
N PHE A 6 11.11 -7.78 -7.40
CA PHE A 6 10.25 -8.53 -6.50
C PHE A 6 10.45 -10.03 -6.73
N THR A 7 10.53 -10.80 -5.65
CA THR A 7 10.56 -12.28 -5.70
C THR A 7 9.22 -12.91 -5.33
N SER A 8 8.19 -12.07 -5.12
CA SER A 8 6.82 -12.47 -4.81
C SER A 8 5.83 -11.58 -5.57
N SER A 9 4.82 -12.18 -6.19
CA SER A 9 3.74 -11.45 -6.86
C SER A 9 2.94 -10.59 -5.89
N GLN A 10 2.84 -10.99 -4.62
CA GLN A 10 2.16 -10.21 -3.59
C GLN A 10 2.92 -8.92 -3.27
N GLU A 11 4.25 -8.97 -3.15
CA GLU A 11 5.07 -7.78 -2.90
C GLU A 11 4.98 -6.79 -4.06
N GLU A 12 5.04 -7.32 -5.29
CA GLU A 12 4.88 -6.55 -6.52
C GLU A 12 3.52 -5.87 -6.60
N SER A 13 2.43 -6.62 -6.43
CA SER A 13 1.07 -6.07 -6.43
C SER A 13 0.87 -5.02 -5.33
N THR A 14 1.44 -5.25 -4.15
CA THR A 14 1.35 -4.29 -3.03
C THR A 14 2.09 -3.01 -3.36
N PHE A 15 3.29 -3.11 -3.94
CA PHE A 15 4.06 -1.95 -4.38
C PHE A 15 3.30 -1.12 -5.42
N THR A 16 2.79 -1.77 -6.47
CA THR A 16 2.04 -1.11 -7.55
C THR A 16 0.81 -0.39 -6.99
N GLN A 17 0.04 -1.05 -6.13
CA GLN A 17 -1.14 -0.43 -5.49
C GLN A 17 -0.78 0.78 -4.61
N ILE A 18 0.28 0.68 -3.80
CA ILE A 18 0.71 1.81 -2.96
C ILE A 18 1.14 2.98 -3.84
N LEU A 19 1.89 2.71 -4.91
CA LEU A 19 2.38 3.75 -5.79
C LEU A 19 1.23 4.44 -6.55
N GLU A 20 0.27 3.68 -7.07
CA GLU A 20 -0.92 4.21 -7.73
C GLU A 20 -1.83 5.03 -6.79
N LYS A 21 -2.00 4.58 -5.54
CA LYS A 21 -2.93 5.21 -4.60
C LYS A 21 -2.31 6.36 -3.81
N LEU A 22 -1.08 6.20 -3.34
CA LEU A 22 -0.41 7.17 -2.44
C LEU A 22 0.70 7.95 -3.12
N GLY A 23 1.34 7.38 -4.14
CA GLY A 23 2.40 8.06 -4.86
C GLY A 23 3.80 7.55 -4.56
N PHE A 24 4.73 8.04 -5.39
CA PHE A 24 6.11 7.62 -5.35
C PHE A 24 6.84 8.05 -4.06
N SER A 25 6.60 9.26 -3.55
CA SER A 25 7.22 9.79 -2.33
C SER A 25 7.03 8.86 -1.12
N VAL A 26 5.83 8.31 -0.97
CA VAL A 26 5.47 7.36 0.09
C VAL A 26 6.23 6.04 -0.07
N THR A 27 6.34 5.53 -1.30
CA THR A 27 7.08 4.30 -1.59
C THR A 27 8.60 4.45 -1.42
N ALA A 28 9.15 5.65 -1.60
CA ALA A 28 10.57 5.93 -1.43
C ALA A 28 11.01 5.93 0.04
N LEU A 29 10.11 6.34 0.96
CA LEU A 29 10.35 6.29 2.41
C LEU A 29 10.48 4.85 2.95
N ALA A 30 9.93 3.86 2.23
CA ALA A 30 10.08 2.44 2.56
C ALA A 30 11.47 1.84 2.21
N LYS A 31 12.45 2.63 1.74
CA LYS A 31 13.80 2.17 1.36
C LYS A 31 14.70 1.73 2.55
N GLY A 32 14.12 1.32 3.68
CA GLY A 32 14.79 0.58 4.74
C GLY A 32 14.12 -0.79 4.89
N GLY A 33 14.78 -1.86 4.44
CA GLY A 33 14.27 -3.24 4.34
C GLY A 33 13.20 -3.61 5.37
N GLY A 34 11.95 -3.63 4.91
CA GLY A 34 10.77 -3.95 5.71
C GLY A 34 9.64 -3.00 5.32
N TRP A 35 8.65 -3.50 4.57
CA TRP A 35 7.45 -2.77 4.15
C TRP A 35 6.50 -2.45 5.33
N GLY A 36 7.04 -1.88 6.41
CA GLY A 36 6.37 -1.59 7.68
C GLY A 36 5.76 -0.19 7.75
N ILE A 37 5.20 0.34 6.64
CA ILE A 37 4.39 1.55 6.73
C ILE A 37 2.99 1.13 7.18
N SER A 38 2.71 1.20 8.48
CA SER A 38 1.36 1.04 9.01
C SER A 38 0.51 2.28 8.72
N LEU A 39 0.24 2.58 7.46
CA LEU A 39 -0.72 3.62 7.07
C LEU A 39 -2.14 3.01 7.00
N LYS A 40 -2.51 2.21 8.01
CA LYS A 40 -3.80 1.50 8.07
C LYS A 40 -4.97 2.38 8.52
N ALA A 41 -4.73 3.62 8.98
CA ALA A 41 -5.76 4.48 9.57
C ALA A 41 -6.73 5.12 8.55
N GLY A 42 -6.63 4.77 7.26
CA GLY A 42 -7.57 5.16 6.22
C GLY A 42 -7.63 4.19 5.03
N MET A 43 -7.07 2.97 5.17
CA MET A 43 -7.15 1.94 4.12
C MET A 43 -8.39 1.10 4.35
N ASP A 44 -9.43 1.33 3.54
CA ASP A 44 -10.61 0.48 3.50
C ASP A 44 -10.23 -1.01 3.39
N GLN A 45 -11.03 -1.86 4.05
CA GLN A 45 -10.98 -3.33 3.94
C GLN A 45 -11.14 -3.83 2.48
N SER A 46 -11.47 -2.94 1.53
CA SER A 46 -11.44 -3.21 0.09
C SER A 46 -10.04 -3.53 -0.42
N MET A 47 -8.98 -2.98 0.18
CA MET A 47 -7.57 -3.21 -0.21
C MET A 47 -7.13 -4.67 -0.03
N TYR A 48 -7.63 -5.32 1.03
CA TYR A 48 -7.36 -6.74 1.30
C TYR A 48 -8.25 -7.68 0.48
N SER A 49 -9.30 -7.13 -0.15
CA SER A 49 -10.34 -7.88 -0.84
C SER A 49 -10.21 -7.80 -2.35
N GLU A 50 -9.73 -6.68 -2.90
CA GLU A 50 -9.40 -6.54 -4.33
C GLU A 50 -8.17 -7.36 -4.72
N SER A 51 -7.20 -7.52 -3.80
CA SER A 51 -6.06 -8.43 -3.98
C SER A 51 -6.47 -9.91 -4.02
N LYS A 52 -7.69 -10.26 -3.57
CA LYS A 52 -8.21 -11.63 -3.76
C LYS A 52 -8.67 -11.92 -5.19
N LYS A 53 -8.91 -10.91 -6.03
CA LYS A 53 -9.45 -11.11 -7.39
C LYS A 53 -8.40 -11.26 -8.49
N ILE A 54 -7.13 -10.96 -8.22
CA ILE A 54 -6.04 -11.25 -9.16
C ILE A 54 -5.15 -12.31 -8.51
N GLN A 55 -5.49 -13.58 -8.81
CA GLN A 55 -4.75 -14.79 -8.49
C GLN A 55 -4.45 -15.08 -7.01
N GLN A 56 -5.47 -15.58 -6.30
CA GLN A 56 -5.28 -16.57 -5.22
C GLN A 56 -4.80 -17.93 -5.78
N SER A 57 -3.70 -17.94 -6.51
CA SER A 57 -2.92 -19.18 -6.64
C SER A 57 -1.79 -19.07 -5.65
N HIS A 58 -1.88 -19.81 -4.55
CA HIS A 58 -0.69 -20.24 -3.81
C HIS A 58 0.17 -21.06 -4.78
N SER A 59 0.92 -20.36 -5.62
CA SER A 59 1.82 -20.96 -6.56
C SER A 59 3.06 -21.36 -5.77
N THR A 60 3.29 -22.66 -5.66
CA THR A 60 4.58 -23.23 -5.21
C THR A 60 5.70 -22.93 -6.22
N GLN A 61 5.40 -22.23 -7.31
CA GLN A 61 6.36 -21.86 -8.34
C GLN A 61 7.09 -20.57 -7.95
N SER A 62 8.37 -20.53 -8.29
CA SER A 62 9.20 -19.34 -8.17
C SER A 62 8.64 -18.19 -9.00
N TYR A 63 8.86 -16.98 -8.52
CA TYR A 63 8.41 -15.74 -9.14
C TYR A 63 9.56 -14.73 -9.13
N PHE A 64 9.70 -14.02 -10.24
CA PHE A 64 10.56 -12.85 -10.32
C PHE A 64 9.90 -11.77 -11.17
N CYS A 65 9.92 -10.54 -10.69
CA CYS A 65 9.52 -9.37 -11.44
C CYS A 65 10.60 -8.30 -11.33
N SER A 66 10.96 -7.72 -12.47
CA SER A 66 11.72 -6.47 -12.55
C SER A 66 10.83 -5.41 -13.17
N THR A 67 10.60 -4.32 -12.45
CA THR A 67 9.82 -3.17 -12.91
C THR A 67 10.75 -1.97 -13.03
N LYS A 68 10.85 -1.39 -14.23
CA LYS A 68 11.48 -0.10 -14.47
C LYS A 68 10.40 0.93 -14.73
N PHE A 69 10.57 2.15 -14.24
CA PHE A 69 9.60 3.21 -14.50
C PHE A 69 10.23 4.60 -14.59
N SER A 70 9.58 5.45 -15.38
CA SER A 70 9.89 6.86 -15.51
C SER A 70 8.78 7.68 -14.88
N TYR A 71 9.09 8.28 -13.73
CA TYR A 71 8.22 9.19 -13.00
C TYR A 71 8.51 10.64 -13.43
N ILE A 72 7.51 11.34 -14.00
CA ILE A 72 7.67 12.71 -14.53
C ILE A 72 6.64 13.61 -13.87
N PRO A 73 7.01 14.33 -12.79
CA PRO A 73 6.18 15.38 -12.22
C PRO A 73 6.28 16.64 -13.07
N LEU A 74 5.13 17.26 -13.34
CA LEU A 74 5.01 18.47 -14.16
C LEU A 74 4.43 19.65 -13.38
N ALA A 75 3.56 19.38 -12.41
CA ALA A 75 3.05 20.40 -11.50
C ALA A 75 2.95 19.85 -10.07
N SER A 76 2.97 20.76 -9.10
CA SER A 76 2.74 20.47 -7.68
C SER A 76 1.73 21.45 -7.14
N PHE A 77 0.81 20.98 -6.30
CA PHE A 77 -0.14 21.84 -5.61
C PHE A 77 -0.31 21.42 -4.16
N HIS A 78 -0.56 22.42 -3.32
CA HIS A 78 -0.80 22.28 -1.90
C HIS A 78 -2.11 23.00 -1.58
N PHE A 79 -2.92 22.42 -0.72
CA PHE A 79 -4.15 23.05 -0.25
C PHE A 79 -3.95 23.56 1.17
N PRO A 80 -3.79 24.87 1.38
CA PRO A 80 -3.80 25.44 2.72
C PRO A 80 -5.08 25.03 3.46
N ILE A 81 -4.96 24.73 4.75
CA ILE A 81 -6.08 24.22 5.54
C ILE A 81 -7.28 25.18 5.55
N ASP A 82 -7.02 26.48 5.56
CA ASP A 82 -8.01 27.56 5.51
C ASP A 82 -8.76 27.64 4.16
N GLN A 83 -8.23 27.01 3.11
CA GLN A 83 -8.87 26.90 1.80
C GLN A 83 -9.62 25.58 1.61
N LEU A 84 -9.48 24.62 2.53
CA LEU A 84 -10.23 23.38 2.49
C LEU A 84 -11.68 23.65 2.96
N GLN A 85 -12.63 23.29 2.11
CA GLN A 85 -14.05 23.48 2.35
C GLN A 85 -14.79 22.15 2.26
N LEU A 86 -15.69 21.92 3.19
CA LEU A 86 -16.60 20.79 3.18
C LEU A 86 -17.62 20.97 2.06
N SER A 87 -17.92 19.88 1.35
CA SER A 87 -19.07 19.87 0.44
C SER A 87 -20.37 20.14 1.21
N ASN A 88 -21.37 20.72 0.55
CA ASN A 88 -22.70 20.93 1.15
C ASN A 88 -23.26 19.65 1.77
N ALA A 89 -23.08 18.49 1.11
CA ALA A 89 -23.53 17.21 1.64
C ALA A 89 -22.82 16.81 2.94
N ALA A 90 -21.49 16.98 3.00
CA ALA A 90 -20.73 16.71 4.22
C ALA A 90 -21.15 17.67 5.35
N LEU A 91 -21.32 18.96 5.03
CA LEU A 91 -21.74 19.96 6.00
C LEU A 91 -23.11 19.65 6.60
N GLN A 92 -24.08 19.23 5.79
CA GLN A 92 -25.42 18.85 6.27
C GLN A 92 -25.38 17.62 7.20
N GLU A 93 -24.55 16.62 6.90
CA GLU A 93 -24.39 15.45 7.76
C GLU A 93 -23.75 15.82 9.10
N LEU A 94 -22.77 16.74 9.11
CA LEU A 94 -22.20 17.25 10.36
C LEU A 94 -23.20 18.10 11.16
N LYS A 95 -24.06 18.88 10.49
CA LYS A 95 -25.15 19.62 11.17
C LYS A 95 -26.14 18.67 11.83
N TYR A 96 -26.46 17.55 11.17
CA TYR A 96 -27.29 16.52 11.79
C TYR A 96 -26.62 15.87 13.02
N ILE A 97 -25.30 15.67 12.99
CA ILE A 97 -24.54 15.23 14.17
C ILE A 97 -24.59 16.28 15.30
N GLU A 98 -24.48 17.57 14.97
CA GLU A 98 -24.64 18.67 15.92
C GLU A 98 -26.03 18.68 16.58
N ASP A 99 -27.09 18.48 15.80
CA ASP A 99 -28.46 18.43 16.32
C ASP A 99 -28.68 17.25 17.28
N ILE A 100 -28.03 16.11 17.04
CA ILE A 100 -28.03 14.98 17.99
C ILE A 100 -27.26 15.37 19.25
N LEU A 101 -26.09 16.01 19.10
CA LEU A 101 -25.25 16.45 20.21
C LEU A 101 -25.97 17.43 21.14
N ASP A 102 -26.93 18.21 20.65
CA ASP A 102 -27.73 19.18 21.42
C ASP A 102 -28.89 18.56 22.22
N GLN A 103 -29.29 17.32 21.93
CA GLN A 103 -30.34 16.62 22.68
C GLN A 103 -29.85 16.13 24.05
N SER A 104 -30.76 15.88 25.01
CA SER A 104 -30.41 15.45 26.38
C SER A 104 -29.60 14.13 26.42
N GLU A 105 -28.87 13.88 27.50
CA GLU A 105 -27.98 12.72 27.66
C GLU A 105 -28.75 11.40 27.81
N ASP A 106 -29.06 10.78 26.66
CA ASP A 106 -29.58 9.42 26.54
C ASP A 106 -28.44 8.45 26.16
N PRO A 107 -28.28 7.29 26.82
CA PRO A 107 -27.35 6.25 26.40
C PRO A 107 -27.44 5.86 24.90
N ASP A 108 -28.64 5.89 24.30
CA ASP A 108 -28.85 5.55 22.89
C ASP A 108 -28.25 6.62 21.95
N LYS A 109 -28.07 7.85 22.43
CA LYS A 109 -27.45 8.96 21.70
C LYS A 109 -26.00 8.68 21.33
N LEU A 110 -25.20 8.13 22.26
CA LEU A 110 -23.78 7.84 22.01
C LEU A 110 -23.62 6.79 20.91
N ARG A 111 -24.48 5.78 20.92
CA ARG A 111 -24.51 4.75 19.87
C ARG A 111 -24.88 5.35 18.52
N LEU A 112 -25.90 6.21 18.48
CA LEU A 112 -26.33 6.88 17.26
C LEU A 112 -25.23 7.81 16.70
N LEU A 113 -24.58 8.60 17.56
CA LEU A 113 -23.46 9.47 17.17
C LEU A 113 -22.32 8.68 16.55
N ARG A 114 -21.97 7.53 17.14
CA ARG A 114 -20.95 6.63 16.60
C ARG A 114 -21.30 6.11 15.22
N GLN A 115 -22.53 5.63 15.04
CA GLN A 115 -23.01 5.15 13.73
C GLN A 115 -23.01 6.27 12.68
N ARG A 116 -23.39 7.49 13.06
CA ARG A 116 -23.40 8.64 12.15
C ARG A 116 -21.99 9.12 11.80
N ALA A 117 -21.08 9.18 12.77
CA ALA A 117 -19.67 9.51 12.52
C ALA A 117 -19.00 8.45 11.63
N GLU A 118 -19.26 7.17 11.86
CA GLU A 118 -18.76 6.09 11.00
C GLU A 118 -19.29 6.20 9.57
N ALA A 119 -20.61 6.40 9.41
CA ALA A 119 -21.21 6.61 8.09
C ALA A 119 -20.65 7.85 7.39
N PHE A 120 -20.40 8.93 8.14
CA PHE A 120 -19.74 10.12 7.62
C PHE A 120 -18.34 9.79 7.07
N PHE A 121 -17.50 9.09 7.85
CA PHE A 121 -16.15 8.73 7.42
C PHE A 121 -16.15 7.77 6.23
N GLN A 122 -17.06 6.80 6.18
CA GLN A 122 -17.20 5.89 5.05
C GLN A 122 -17.59 6.63 3.75
N ARG A 123 -18.41 7.67 3.86
CA ARG A 123 -18.92 8.41 2.70
C ARG A 123 -17.99 9.52 2.22
N PHE A 124 -17.39 10.28 3.13
CA PHE A 124 -16.63 11.50 2.81
C PHE A 124 -15.14 11.40 3.12
N GLY A 125 -14.72 10.36 3.84
CA GLY A 125 -13.37 10.24 4.38
C GLY A 125 -13.21 10.95 5.73
N SER A 126 -12.22 10.50 6.50
CA SER A 126 -11.84 11.11 7.78
C SER A 126 -10.81 12.24 7.63
N HIS A 127 -10.08 12.25 6.51
CA HIS A 127 -9.02 13.20 6.23
C HIS A 127 -9.10 13.70 4.78
N ALA A 128 -8.73 14.96 4.57
CA ALA A 128 -8.42 15.52 3.27
C ALA A 128 -6.91 15.49 3.04
N ASN A 129 -6.50 15.37 1.77
CA ASN A 129 -5.09 15.45 1.43
C ASN A 129 -4.67 16.91 1.22
N GLN A 130 -3.69 17.36 2.00
CA GLN A 130 -3.16 18.72 1.97
C GLN A 130 -2.06 18.90 0.90
N GLY A 131 -1.46 17.81 0.45
CA GLY A 131 -0.35 17.80 -0.50
C GLY A 131 1.04 17.79 0.15
N PRO A 132 2.09 18.12 -0.61
CA PRO A 132 2.06 18.45 -2.02
C PRO A 132 1.55 17.28 -2.87
N LEU A 133 0.56 17.54 -3.71
CA LEU A 133 0.11 16.61 -4.74
C LEU A 133 0.89 16.89 -6.03
N HIS A 134 1.44 15.86 -6.66
CA HIS A 134 2.12 15.98 -7.94
C HIS A 134 1.23 15.53 -9.08
N LEU A 135 1.13 16.37 -10.12
CA LEU A 135 0.53 16.03 -11.40
C LEU A 135 1.62 15.71 -12.42
N GLY A 136 1.36 14.73 -13.26
CA GLY A 136 2.23 14.39 -14.37
C GLY A 136 1.90 13.00 -14.90
N GLY A 137 2.93 12.20 -15.14
CA GLY A 137 2.74 10.84 -15.64
C GLY A 137 3.81 9.86 -15.17
N ILE A 138 3.46 8.58 -15.21
CA ILE A 138 4.35 7.47 -14.93
C ILE A 138 4.30 6.49 -16.10
N TYR A 139 5.45 6.15 -16.64
CA TYR A 139 5.59 5.13 -17.67
C TYR A 139 6.28 3.90 -17.10
N TRP A 140 5.72 2.72 -17.35
CA TRP A 140 6.10 1.46 -16.71
C TRP A 140 6.58 0.46 -17.73
N TRP A 141 7.69 -0.20 -17.43
CA TRP A 141 8.16 -1.40 -18.11
C TRP A 141 8.31 -2.51 -17.09
N LYS A 142 7.74 -3.67 -17.35
CA LYS A 142 7.74 -4.78 -16.41
C LYS A 142 8.10 -6.08 -17.12
N ALA A 143 9.08 -6.78 -16.57
CA ALA A 143 9.47 -8.14 -16.96
C ALA A 143 9.14 -9.11 -15.85
N ILE A 144 8.38 -10.15 -16.16
CA ILE A 144 7.91 -11.19 -15.21
C ILE A 144 8.40 -12.54 -15.69
N SER A 145 8.93 -13.34 -14.77
CA SER A 145 9.30 -14.73 -14.99
C SER A 145 8.75 -15.58 -13.85
N GLU A 146 8.16 -16.73 -14.20
CA GLU A 146 7.54 -17.65 -13.25
C GLU A 146 7.95 -19.09 -13.55
N GLY A 147 7.99 -19.97 -12.54
CA GLY A 147 8.19 -21.41 -12.74
C GLY A 147 9.63 -21.88 -12.97
N PHE A 148 10.63 -21.05 -12.68
CA PHE A 148 12.06 -21.40 -12.77
C PHE A 148 12.59 -22.13 -11.52
N GLN A 149 13.74 -22.80 -11.61
CA GLN A 149 14.40 -23.39 -10.44
C GLN A 149 15.07 -22.30 -9.59
N LYS A 150 15.15 -22.44 -8.26
CA LYS A 150 15.67 -21.38 -7.38
C LYS A 150 17.12 -21.00 -7.72
N GLU A 151 17.89 -21.97 -8.18
CA GLU A 151 19.28 -21.86 -8.61
C GLU A 151 19.42 -20.96 -9.84
N GLN A 152 18.37 -20.87 -10.66
CA GLN A 152 18.33 -20.04 -11.87
C GLN A 152 18.00 -18.56 -11.57
N LEU A 153 17.71 -18.17 -10.33
CA LEU A 153 17.27 -16.80 -10.00
C LEU A 153 18.23 -15.71 -10.51
N ALA A 154 19.54 -15.93 -10.40
CA ALA A 154 20.54 -14.97 -10.87
C ALA A 154 20.49 -14.79 -12.39
N GLU A 155 20.34 -15.89 -13.13
CA GLU A 155 20.21 -15.88 -14.59
C GLU A 155 18.89 -15.22 -15.02
N VAL A 156 17.79 -15.52 -14.32
CA VAL A 156 16.48 -14.91 -14.57
C VAL A 156 16.51 -13.40 -14.35
N LYS A 157 17.19 -12.94 -13.28
CA LYS A 157 17.41 -11.50 -13.03
C LYS A 157 18.17 -10.84 -14.17
N GLN A 158 19.25 -11.46 -14.63
CA GLN A 158 20.06 -10.95 -15.73
C GLN A 158 19.24 -10.88 -17.04
N GLN A 159 18.55 -11.95 -17.40
CA GLN A 159 17.72 -12.00 -18.61
C GLN A 159 16.62 -10.94 -18.59
N ALA A 160 15.92 -10.78 -17.47
CA ALA A 160 14.89 -9.76 -17.32
C ALA A 160 15.48 -8.34 -17.47
N ALA A 161 16.65 -8.08 -16.91
CA ALA A 161 17.32 -6.78 -17.05
C ALA A 161 17.69 -6.47 -18.51
N GLU A 162 18.26 -7.45 -19.21
CA GLU A 162 18.65 -7.34 -20.62
C GLU A 162 17.44 -7.12 -21.54
N VAL A 163 16.37 -7.92 -21.39
CA VAL A 163 15.14 -7.79 -22.17
C VAL A 163 14.48 -6.43 -21.95
N LEU A 164 14.47 -5.94 -20.70
CA LEU A 164 13.98 -4.59 -20.39
C LEU A 164 14.83 -3.51 -21.07
N ASP A 165 16.15 -3.61 -21.02
CA ASP A 165 17.04 -2.61 -21.65
C ASP A 165 16.89 -2.59 -23.17
N ILE A 166 16.66 -3.75 -23.81
CA ILE A 166 16.34 -3.83 -25.24
C ILE A 166 14.99 -3.15 -25.52
N CYS A 167 13.95 -3.44 -24.73
CA CYS A 167 12.63 -2.84 -24.88
C CYS A 167 12.66 -1.31 -24.76
N ILE A 168 13.34 -0.81 -23.72
CA ILE A 168 13.47 0.63 -23.45
C ILE A 168 14.27 1.32 -24.56
N ARG A 169 15.40 0.75 -24.99
CA ARG A 169 16.22 1.31 -26.07
C ARG A 169 15.49 1.29 -27.41
N GLY A 170 14.70 0.25 -27.66
CA GLY A 170 13.91 0.10 -28.88
C GLY A 170 12.67 0.98 -28.94
N ASN A 171 12.36 1.75 -27.88
CA ASN A 171 11.11 2.50 -27.72
C ASN A 171 9.86 1.64 -28.00
N TYR A 172 9.90 0.37 -27.59
CA TYR A 172 8.85 -0.59 -27.92
C TYR A 172 7.58 -0.28 -27.12
N SER A 173 6.46 -0.07 -27.81
CA SER A 173 5.16 0.31 -27.23
C SER A 173 4.21 -0.89 -27.03
N GLY A 174 4.67 -2.12 -27.23
CA GLY A 174 3.80 -3.28 -27.40
C GLY A 174 2.92 -3.59 -26.19
N PHE A 175 1.63 -3.33 -26.35
CA PHE A 175 0.57 -3.87 -25.53
C PHE A 175 0.63 -5.41 -25.52
N GLY A 176 0.84 -6.00 -24.34
CA GLY A 176 0.45 -7.39 -24.03
C GLY A 176 1.03 -8.51 -24.91
N VAL A 177 2.29 -8.41 -25.37
CA VAL A 177 2.89 -9.52 -26.14
C VAL A 177 3.54 -10.52 -25.19
N ASN A 178 2.91 -11.69 -25.07
CA ASN A 178 3.54 -12.90 -24.54
C ASN A 178 4.66 -13.32 -25.49
N ILE A 179 5.91 -12.94 -25.21
CA ILE A 179 7.06 -13.55 -25.88
C ILE A 179 7.28 -14.92 -25.23
N ALA A 180 6.51 -15.90 -25.70
CA ALA A 180 6.82 -17.31 -25.46
C ALA A 180 7.97 -17.69 -26.39
N THR A 181 9.17 -17.87 -25.83
CA THR A 181 10.30 -18.47 -26.55
C THR A 181 9.95 -19.90 -26.93
N GLY A 182 9.66 -20.09 -28.22
CA GLY A 182 9.53 -21.40 -28.87
C GLY A 182 8.33 -21.48 -29.79
N VAL A 183 8.51 -21.10 -31.06
CA VAL A 183 8.11 -21.83 -32.28
C VAL A 183 8.48 -20.97 -33.50
N ASP A 184 9.06 -21.65 -34.50
CA ASP A 184 9.37 -21.16 -35.84
C ASP A 184 8.19 -20.43 -36.48
N ILE A 185 8.40 -19.20 -36.96
CA ILE A 185 7.50 -18.59 -37.95
C ILE A 185 8.33 -18.26 -39.17
N SER A 186 8.11 -19.11 -40.18
CA SER A 186 8.55 -18.97 -41.55
C SER A 186 8.18 -17.59 -42.13
N ASP A 187 9.08 -17.12 -42.99
CA ASP A 187 9.12 -15.88 -43.74
C ASP A 187 7.77 -15.22 -44.08
N SER A 188 7.70 -13.91 -43.85
CA SER A 188 7.34 -12.98 -44.93
C SER A 188 7.98 -11.61 -44.73
N HIS A 189 8.58 -11.14 -45.80
CA HIS A 189 9.53 -10.04 -45.91
C HIS A 189 9.02 -8.68 -45.40
N SER A 190 9.74 -8.08 -44.46
CA SER A 190 10.06 -6.65 -44.51
C SER A 190 11.40 -6.37 -43.83
N LYS A 191 12.37 -5.88 -44.61
CA LYS A 191 13.71 -5.50 -44.14
C LYS A 191 13.62 -4.18 -43.38
N LYS A 192 13.70 -4.22 -42.05
CA LYS A 192 14.48 -3.26 -41.23
C LYS A 192 15.11 -4.05 -40.09
N ALA A 193 16.43 -3.98 -39.99
CA ALA A 193 17.27 -4.87 -39.20
C ALA A 193 16.87 -4.88 -37.71
N SER A 194 16.13 -5.93 -37.32
CA SER A 194 16.01 -6.32 -35.92
C SER A 194 17.27 -7.12 -35.57
N GLN A 195 18.15 -6.55 -34.77
CA GLN A 195 19.22 -7.30 -34.14
C GLN A 195 18.59 -8.28 -33.14
N LYS A 196 18.39 -9.50 -33.60
CA LYS A 196 17.91 -10.64 -32.82
C LYS A 196 19.13 -11.21 -32.08
N THR A 197 19.38 -10.78 -30.85
CA THR A 197 20.32 -11.48 -29.97
C THR A 197 19.59 -12.70 -29.41
N THR A 198 19.87 -13.85 -30.01
CA THR A 198 19.41 -15.17 -29.55
C THR A 198 20.20 -15.56 -28.30
N PHE A 199 19.58 -15.59 -27.13
CA PHE A 199 20.13 -16.31 -25.97
C PHE A 199 19.60 -17.74 -25.99
N GLN A 200 20.45 -18.66 -26.42
CA GLN A 200 20.10 -20.04 -26.73
C GLN A 200 20.21 -20.99 -25.52
N ASN A 201 20.28 -20.49 -24.29
CA ASN A 201 20.38 -21.33 -23.11
C ASN A 201 19.44 -20.85 -22.01
N LEU A 202 18.30 -21.55 -21.91
CA LEU A 202 17.37 -21.73 -20.78
C LEU A 202 15.91 -21.43 -21.11
N GLN A 203 15.07 -22.35 -20.66
CA GLN A 203 13.64 -22.51 -20.95
C GLN A 203 12.74 -21.52 -20.19
N THR A 204 13.28 -20.38 -19.71
CA THR A 204 12.55 -19.47 -18.84
C THR A 204 11.86 -18.39 -19.66
N LYS A 205 10.53 -18.47 -19.73
CA LYS A 205 9.68 -17.50 -20.44
C LYS A 205 9.63 -16.18 -19.67
N VAL A 206 10.29 -15.15 -20.19
CA VAL A 206 10.16 -13.76 -19.71
C VAL A 206 8.96 -13.10 -20.40
N GLN A 207 7.97 -12.69 -19.62
CA GLN A 207 6.83 -11.90 -20.09
C GLN A 207 7.14 -10.42 -19.93
N LEU A 208 6.92 -9.64 -20.98
CA LEU A 208 7.15 -8.20 -20.99
C LEU A 208 5.82 -7.46 -21.10
N SER A 209 5.63 -6.42 -20.28
CA SER A 209 4.47 -5.54 -20.35
C SER A 209 4.90 -4.08 -20.18
N VAL A 210 4.12 -3.21 -20.82
CA VAL A 210 4.27 -1.75 -20.76
C VAL A 210 2.93 -1.16 -20.34
N ALA A 211 2.96 -0.17 -19.46
CA ALA A 211 1.77 0.54 -19.01
C ALA A 211 2.08 2.03 -18.80
N GLN A 212 1.04 2.86 -18.77
CA GLN A 212 1.18 4.29 -18.51
C GLN A 212 0.09 4.79 -17.56
N THR A 213 0.47 5.76 -16.75
CA THR A 213 -0.41 6.51 -15.84
C THR A 213 -0.32 7.98 -16.24
N GLY A 214 -1.42 8.58 -16.67
CA GLY A 214 -1.39 9.90 -17.31
C GLY A 214 -0.69 9.89 -18.68
N GLY A 215 -0.66 11.06 -19.31
CA GLY A 215 -0.18 11.24 -20.68
C GLY A 215 -1.20 10.76 -21.72
N PRO A 216 -0.95 11.05 -23.01
CA PRO A 216 -1.87 10.71 -24.09
C PRO A 216 -1.98 9.18 -24.29
N PRO A 217 -3.19 8.60 -24.31
CA PRO A 217 -3.41 7.17 -24.52
C PRO A 217 -2.98 6.66 -25.90
N GLU A 218 -2.92 7.53 -26.90
CA GLU A 218 -2.58 7.23 -28.29
C GLU A 218 -1.06 7.20 -28.58
N ALA A 219 -0.21 7.50 -27.60
CA ALA A 219 1.22 7.59 -27.80
C ALA A 219 1.88 6.24 -28.17
N ASN A 220 2.72 6.25 -29.21
CA ASN A 220 3.42 5.07 -29.69
C ASN A 220 4.81 4.93 -29.05
N GLY A 221 4.80 4.69 -27.74
CA GLY A 221 6.01 4.43 -26.97
C GLY A 221 6.40 5.60 -26.07
N PHE A 222 7.53 5.45 -25.39
CA PHE A 222 7.92 6.35 -24.31
C PHE A 222 8.25 7.77 -24.79
N SER A 223 8.92 7.91 -25.94
CA SER A 223 9.30 9.23 -26.45
C SER A 223 8.08 10.07 -26.80
N ASP A 224 7.19 9.54 -27.63
CA ASP A 224 5.91 10.17 -28.00
C ASP A 224 5.04 10.46 -26.77
N TRP A 225 4.97 9.50 -25.82
CA TRP A 225 4.22 9.67 -24.58
C TRP A 225 4.77 10.82 -23.75
N LYS A 226 6.10 10.91 -23.62
CA LYS A 226 6.76 11.94 -22.82
C LYS A 226 6.56 13.33 -23.44
N GLU A 227 6.72 13.45 -24.76
CA GLU A 227 6.49 14.71 -25.46
C GLU A 227 5.03 15.15 -25.32
N GLY A 228 4.08 14.24 -25.55
CA GLY A 228 2.66 14.52 -25.42
C GLY A 228 2.22 14.82 -23.99
N LEU A 229 2.80 14.15 -22.98
CA LEU A 229 2.56 14.44 -21.57
C LEU A 229 2.98 15.87 -21.21
N VAL A 230 4.15 16.32 -21.70
CA VAL A 230 4.64 17.69 -21.46
C VAL A 230 3.78 18.72 -22.21
N ALA A 231 3.34 18.39 -23.42
CA ALA A 231 2.59 19.32 -24.28
C ALA A 231 1.10 19.48 -23.91
N ASN A 232 0.49 18.47 -23.26
CA ASN A 232 -0.97 18.41 -23.09
C ASN A 232 -1.38 18.23 -21.61
N ASN A 233 -1.58 19.34 -20.89
CA ASN A 233 -1.92 19.31 -19.46
C ASN A 233 -3.22 18.58 -19.04
N PRO A 234 -4.27 18.42 -19.88
CA PRO A 234 -5.44 17.63 -19.50
C PRO A 234 -5.14 16.13 -19.41
N THR A 235 -4.00 15.69 -19.93
CA THR A 235 -3.56 14.29 -19.81
C THR A 235 -2.83 14.01 -18.50
N TRP A 236 -2.56 15.03 -17.69
CA TRP A 236 -1.86 14.85 -16.42
C TRP A 236 -2.73 14.08 -15.43
N TYR A 237 -2.07 13.21 -14.67
CA TYR A 237 -2.69 12.41 -13.62
C TYR A 237 -2.07 12.75 -12.27
N VAL A 238 -2.79 12.51 -11.17
CA VAL A 238 -2.22 12.60 -9.82
C VAL A 238 -1.29 11.41 -9.62
N ILE A 239 0.01 11.66 -9.68
CA ILE A 239 1.06 10.64 -9.60
C ILE A 239 1.71 10.56 -8.21
N ASP A 240 1.44 11.57 -7.36
CA ASP A 240 1.84 11.56 -5.96
C ASP A 240 0.88 12.37 -5.12
N ARG A 241 0.51 11.83 -3.96
CA ARG A 241 -0.41 12.48 -3.03
C ARG A 241 0.29 12.96 -1.77
N GLY A 242 1.56 12.63 -1.56
CA GLY A 242 2.24 12.92 -0.30
C GLY A 242 1.57 12.26 0.92
N LEU A 243 1.97 12.69 2.11
CA LEU A 243 1.49 12.14 3.39
C LEU A 243 0.82 13.18 4.30
N GLN A 244 0.71 14.43 3.87
CA GLN A 244 0.08 15.45 4.70
C GLN A 244 -1.43 15.32 4.57
N LEU A 245 -2.02 14.77 5.61
CA LEU A 245 -3.46 14.60 5.74
C LEU A 245 -3.96 15.55 6.81
N VAL A 246 -5.00 16.32 6.49
CA VAL A 246 -5.70 17.18 7.43
C VAL A 246 -6.98 16.47 7.84
N PRO A 247 -7.19 16.21 9.14
CA PRO A 247 -8.41 15.56 9.57
C PRO A 247 -9.61 16.49 9.47
N VAL A 248 -10.79 15.91 9.25
CA VAL A 248 -12.02 16.68 9.05
C VAL A 248 -12.38 17.60 10.22
N TRP A 249 -12.03 17.23 11.46
CA TRP A 249 -12.28 18.07 12.63
C TRP A 249 -11.42 19.34 12.63
N ASP A 250 -10.21 19.31 12.07
CA ASP A 250 -9.39 20.51 11.91
C ASP A 250 -9.92 21.40 10.78
N ILE A 251 -10.53 20.81 9.73
CA ILE A 251 -11.24 21.55 8.67
C ILE A 251 -12.46 22.28 9.24
N VAL A 252 -13.24 21.61 10.11
CA VAL A 252 -14.37 22.23 10.83
C VAL A 252 -13.88 23.43 11.65
N LEU A 253 -12.78 23.26 12.39
CA LEU A 253 -12.22 24.31 13.25
C LEU A 253 -11.45 25.41 12.49
N SER A 254 -11.17 25.28 11.20
CA SER A 254 -10.45 26.30 10.43
C SER A 254 -11.38 27.04 9.48
N GLY A 255 -12.12 26.30 8.65
CA GLY A 255 -12.94 26.86 7.57
C GLY A 255 -14.44 27.00 7.87
N HIS A 256 -14.96 26.28 8.87
CA HIS A 256 -16.41 26.16 9.10
C HIS A 256 -16.87 26.54 10.51
N ARG A 257 -16.07 27.31 11.27
CA ARG A 257 -16.44 27.69 12.66
C ARG A 257 -17.81 28.36 12.77
N SER A 258 -18.17 29.18 11.80
CA SER A 258 -19.44 29.93 11.79
C SER A 258 -20.63 29.11 11.32
N ASP A 259 -20.41 27.91 10.78
CA ASP A 259 -21.50 27.06 10.27
C ASP A 259 -22.18 26.22 11.36
N PHE A 260 -21.57 26.15 12.55
CA PHE A 260 -21.99 25.35 13.70
C PHE A 260 -22.25 26.25 14.90
N LYS A 261 -23.19 25.85 15.76
CA LYS A 261 -23.45 26.50 17.05
C LYS A 261 -22.27 26.29 18.01
N ASP A 262 -21.74 25.06 18.04
CA ASP A 262 -20.55 24.68 18.82
C ASP A 262 -19.59 23.85 17.96
N PRO A 263 -18.71 24.50 17.18
CA PRO A 263 -17.78 23.80 16.30
C PRO A 263 -16.78 22.91 17.06
N PHE A 264 -16.47 23.23 18.33
CA PHE A 264 -15.56 22.41 19.14
C PHE A 264 -16.21 21.10 19.56
N LYS A 265 -17.49 21.12 19.93
CA LYS A 265 -18.25 19.92 20.29
C LYS A 265 -18.37 18.97 19.10
N VAL A 266 -18.65 19.49 17.91
CA VAL A 266 -18.68 18.68 16.66
C VAL A 266 -17.29 18.11 16.35
N ALA A 267 -16.25 18.94 16.39
CA ALA A 267 -14.87 18.52 16.13
C ALA A 267 -14.39 17.42 17.09
N ASN A 268 -14.63 17.59 18.40
CA ASN A 268 -14.28 16.59 19.41
C ASN A 268 -15.07 15.29 19.21
N CYS A 269 -16.38 15.37 18.92
CA CYS A 269 -17.18 14.18 18.62
C CYS A 269 -16.61 13.38 17.44
N LEU A 270 -16.21 14.05 16.36
CA LEU A 270 -15.58 13.39 15.21
C LEU A 270 -14.24 12.76 15.59
N LYS A 271 -13.38 13.49 16.31
CA LYS A 271 -12.07 13.01 16.75
C LYS A 271 -12.16 11.79 17.67
N ASP A 272 -13.07 11.83 18.64
CA ASP A 272 -13.28 10.74 19.60
C ASP A 272 -13.78 9.48 18.89
N ASN A 273 -14.78 9.62 18.00
CA ASN A 273 -15.29 8.50 17.23
C ASN A 273 -14.26 7.94 16.25
N TYR A 274 -13.43 8.79 15.63
CA TYR A 274 -12.34 8.33 14.79
C TYR A 274 -11.29 7.55 15.58
N THR A 275 -10.90 8.04 16.76
CA THR A 275 -9.95 7.36 17.66
C THR A 275 -10.49 5.98 18.04
N ILE A 276 -11.74 5.91 18.46
CA ILE A 276 -12.42 4.67 18.80
C ILE A 276 -12.48 3.70 17.60
N LEU A 277 -12.83 4.19 16.41
CA LEU A 277 -12.92 3.36 15.19
C LEU A 277 -11.55 2.83 14.76
N THR A 278 -10.51 3.65 14.86
CA THR A 278 -9.14 3.24 14.49
C THR A 278 -8.49 2.32 15.50
N GLU A 279 -8.71 2.52 16.80
CA GLU A 279 -8.31 1.59 17.85
C GLU A 279 -9.04 0.24 17.71
N LEU A 280 -10.35 0.26 17.45
CA LEU A 280 -11.12 -0.95 17.19
C LEU A 280 -10.64 -1.66 15.92
N THR A 281 -10.30 -0.91 14.87
CA THR A 281 -9.76 -1.47 13.63
C THR A 281 -8.36 -2.06 13.83
N ALA A 282 -7.51 -1.43 14.66
CA ALA A 282 -6.21 -1.98 15.05
C ALA A 282 -6.36 -3.30 15.82
N GLN A 283 -7.38 -3.41 16.69
CA GLN A 283 -7.71 -4.66 17.41
C GLN A 283 -8.31 -5.75 16.50
N ILE A 284 -9.07 -5.38 15.47
CA ILE A 284 -9.74 -6.32 14.55
C ILE A 284 -8.81 -6.79 13.41
N GLN A 285 -7.90 -5.93 12.92
CA GLN A 285 -7.02 -6.23 11.78
C GLN A 285 -5.68 -6.91 12.14
N GLU A 286 -5.35 -7.05 13.42
CA GLU A 286 -4.11 -7.69 13.89
C GLU A 286 -4.37 -8.27 15.29
N GLY A 287 -4.26 -9.58 15.50
CA GLY A 287 -2.93 -10.16 15.58
C GLY A 287 -2.10 -9.44 16.64
N GLU A 288 -2.53 -9.47 17.91
CA GLU A 288 -1.91 -8.79 19.08
C GLU A 288 -0.37 -8.89 19.14
N LEU A 289 0.24 -9.86 18.45
CA LEU A 289 1.69 -10.02 18.32
C LEU A 289 2.37 -8.83 17.62
N LEU A 290 1.81 -8.31 16.53
CA LEU A 290 2.43 -7.24 15.73
C LEU A 290 2.36 -5.87 16.43
N SER A 291 1.29 -5.62 17.18
CA SER A 291 1.18 -4.43 18.03
C SER A 291 2.23 -4.43 19.14
N ILE A 292 2.43 -5.56 19.82
CA ILE A 292 3.38 -5.66 20.93
C ILE A 292 4.83 -5.63 20.40
N GLU A 293 5.12 -6.21 19.22
CA GLU A 293 6.43 -6.09 18.56
C GLU A 293 6.76 -4.65 18.13
N LYS A 294 5.75 -3.90 17.67
CA LYS A 294 5.90 -2.49 17.30
C LYS A 294 6.15 -1.61 18.52
N GLU A 295 5.41 -1.84 19.61
CA GLU A 295 5.59 -1.15 20.90
C GLU A 295 6.98 -1.40 21.49
N ALA A 296 7.47 -2.66 21.41
CA ALA A 296 8.82 -3.01 21.83
C ALA A 296 9.91 -2.32 20.98
N ARG A 297 9.69 -2.19 19.67
CA ARG A 297 10.65 -1.52 18.77
C ARG A 297 10.75 -0.03 19.04
N ILE A 298 9.62 0.65 19.22
CA ILE A 298 9.56 2.09 19.52
C ILE A 298 10.24 2.37 20.87
N PHE A 299 9.97 1.56 21.89
CA PHE A 299 10.63 1.70 23.19
C PHE A 299 12.16 1.55 23.10
N LEU A 300 12.65 0.57 22.33
CA LEU A 300 14.10 0.36 22.14
C LEU A 300 14.77 1.49 21.37
N GLU A 301 14.06 2.18 20.48
CA GLU A 301 14.57 3.38 19.81
C GLU A 301 14.61 4.57 20.78
N ASP A 302 13.57 4.76 21.58
CA ASP A 302 13.52 5.84 22.58
C ASP A 302 14.60 5.71 23.65
N VAL A 303 14.85 4.49 24.17
CA VAL A 303 15.89 4.24 25.19
C VAL A 303 17.29 4.64 24.72
N LYS A 304 17.59 4.54 23.41
CA LYS A 304 18.89 4.95 22.85
C LYS A 304 19.18 6.45 23.01
N PHE A 305 18.13 7.26 23.20
CA PHE A 305 18.23 8.71 23.31
C PHE A 305 17.92 9.24 24.72
N TRP A 306 17.72 8.36 25.71
CA TRP A 306 17.46 8.77 27.08
C TRP A 306 18.70 9.43 27.70
N LYS A 307 18.51 10.66 28.18
CA LYS A 307 19.41 11.29 29.14
C LYS A 307 18.80 11.14 30.53
N VAL A 308 19.58 10.71 31.50
CA VAL A 308 19.11 10.44 32.87
C VAL A 308 18.85 11.76 33.58
N PHE A 309 17.58 12.15 33.65
CA PHE A 309 17.12 13.34 34.38
C PHE A 309 16.07 13.01 35.46
N ASP A 310 15.39 11.86 35.36
CA ASP A 310 14.43 11.36 36.35
C ASP A 310 14.48 9.82 36.44
N PRO A 311 15.19 9.26 37.44
CA PRO A 311 15.38 7.81 37.57
C PRO A 311 14.09 7.03 37.87
N GLU A 312 13.11 7.63 38.56
CA GLU A 312 11.88 6.92 38.94
C GLU A 312 10.92 6.77 37.76
N GLU A 313 10.74 7.81 36.95
CA GLU A 313 9.95 7.72 35.73
C GLU A 313 10.61 6.81 34.69
N GLN A 314 11.94 6.82 34.61
CA GLN A 314 12.68 5.88 33.76
C GLN A 314 12.53 4.43 34.23
N LEU A 315 12.54 4.19 35.55
CA LEU A 315 12.32 2.87 36.13
C LEU A 315 10.90 2.35 35.87
N LYS A 316 9.86 3.19 36.01
CA LYS A 316 8.47 2.82 35.66
C LYS A 316 8.35 2.45 34.19
N ARG A 317 8.97 3.23 33.30
CA ARG A 317 9.00 2.95 31.86
C ARG A 317 9.70 1.62 31.55
N LEU A 318 10.81 1.31 32.24
CA LEU A 318 11.50 0.02 32.12
C LEU A 318 10.65 -1.15 32.62
N ILE A 319 9.96 -1.00 33.75
CA ILE A 319 9.05 -2.03 34.28
C ILE A 319 7.90 -2.30 33.30
N ASN A 320 7.32 -1.24 32.72
CA ASN A 320 6.28 -1.37 31.70
C ASN A 320 6.78 -2.11 30.44
N PHE A 321 8.02 -1.84 30.02
CA PHE A 321 8.65 -2.57 28.92
C PHE A 321 8.93 -4.03 29.25
N ILE A 322 9.41 -4.35 30.46
CA ILE A 322 9.61 -5.74 30.89
C ILE A 322 8.28 -6.50 30.89
N ASN A 323 7.20 -5.88 31.38
CA ASN A 323 5.85 -6.45 31.34
C ASN A 323 5.33 -6.63 29.89
N CYS A 324 5.71 -5.73 28.98
CA CYS A 324 5.43 -5.84 27.54
C CYS A 324 6.17 -7.05 26.92
N MET A 325 7.48 -7.19 27.19
CA MET A 325 8.30 -8.31 26.72
C MET A 325 7.87 -9.67 27.29
N GLN A 326 7.42 -9.71 28.55
CA GLN A 326 6.84 -10.93 29.14
C GLN A 326 5.55 -11.35 28.43
N ARG A 327 4.69 -10.39 28.06
CA ARG A 327 3.48 -10.65 27.27
C ARG A 327 3.81 -11.16 25.86
N LEU A 328 4.89 -10.68 25.23
CA LEU A 328 5.41 -11.26 23.99
C LEU A 328 5.81 -12.72 24.19
N SER A 329 6.65 -12.99 25.19
CA SER A 329 7.20 -14.33 25.46
C SER A 329 6.08 -15.36 25.65
N GLN A 330 5.09 -15.06 26.49
CA GLN A 330 3.94 -15.93 26.76
C GLN A 330 3.11 -16.21 25.50
N LYS A 331 2.97 -15.22 24.60
CA LYS A 331 2.20 -15.37 23.35
C LYS A 331 2.98 -16.14 22.28
N THR A 332 4.30 -15.95 22.18
CA THR A 332 5.16 -16.79 21.33
C THR A 332 5.13 -18.27 21.76
N GLU A 333 5.12 -18.56 23.07
CA GLU A 333 5.00 -19.92 23.60
C GLU A 333 3.64 -20.57 23.24
N MET A 334 2.52 -19.86 23.43
CA MET A 334 1.19 -20.34 23.01
C MET A 334 1.09 -20.61 21.50
N SER A 335 1.73 -19.78 20.66
CA SER A 335 1.75 -19.97 19.21
C SER A 335 2.58 -21.19 18.79
N SER A 336 3.63 -21.51 19.54
CA SER A 336 4.47 -22.70 19.32
C SER A 336 3.80 -24.00 19.78
N MET A 337 2.97 -23.96 20.84
CA MET A 337 2.16 -25.10 21.29
C MET A 337 1.05 -25.44 20.29
N LYS A 338 0.43 -24.43 19.65
CA LYS A 338 -0.58 -24.66 18.58
C LYS A 338 0.02 -25.24 17.30
N ARG A 339 1.30 -24.98 16.99
CA ARG A 339 2.00 -25.58 15.84
C ARG A 339 2.57 -26.98 16.10
N LYS A 340 2.71 -27.40 17.37
CA LYS A 340 3.21 -28.73 17.77
C LYS A 340 2.14 -29.81 17.99
N SER A 341 0.86 -29.54 17.69
CA SER A 341 -0.16 -30.60 17.64
C SER A 341 -0.68 -30.75 16.22
N PRO A 342 -0.04 -31.61 15.42
CA PRO A 342 -0.77 -32.78 14.92
C PRO A 342 0.16 -33.99 14.66
N MET A 343 0.40 -34.87 15.65
CA MET A 343 1.04 -36.16 15.31
C MET A 343 0.77 -37.35 16.26
N ASN A 344 -0.18 -37.28 17.19
CA ASN A 344 -0.47 -38.42 18.09
C ASN A 344 -1.83 -39.11 17.88
N HIS A 345 -2.63 -38.74 16.88
CA HIS A 345 -3.92 -39.40 16.62
C HIS A 345 -3.99 -40.30 15.38
N MET A 346 -2.91 -40.40 14.59
CA MET A 346 -2.89 -41.26 13.40
C MET A 346 -2.04 -42.54 13.53
N ILE A 347 -1.46 -42.81 14.71
CA ILE A 347 -0.68 -44.04 14.98
C ILE A 347 -1.49 -45.09 15.76
N MET A 348 -2.61 -44.72 16.41
CA MET A 348 -3.48 -45.70 17.09
C MET A 348 -4.54 -46.38 16.19
N LYS A 349 -4.73 -45.95 14.93
CA LYS A 349 -5.70 -46.59 14.01
C LYS A 349 -5.12 -47.65 13.06
N ARG A 350 -3.80 -47.87 13.03
CA ARG A 350 -3.18 -48.90 12.17
C ARG A 350 -2.82 -50.22 12.87
N LYS A 351 -2.99 -50.33 14.19
CA LYS A 351 -2.81 -51.59 14.94
C LYS A 351 -4.10 -52.38 15.24
N ARG A 352 -5.27 -51.94 14.74
CA ARG A 352 -6.56 -52.65 14.90
C ARG A 352 -7.17 -53.20 13.59
N ARG A 353 -6.41 -53.24 12.51
CA ARG A 353 -6.78 -53.91 11.25
C ARG A 353 -5.68 -54.85 10.77
N LYS A 354 -5.25 -55.75 11.64
CA LYS A 354 -4.61 -57.04 11.33
C LYS A 354 -4.83 -57.95 12.55
N SER A 355 -6.05 -58.42 12.67
CA SER A 355 -6.46 -59.61 13.41
C SER A 355 -7.55 -60.27 12.58
#